data_AF-A0AAW4YLR4-F1
#
_entry.id   AF-A0AAW4YLR4-F1
#
_cell.length_a   1.000
_cell.length_b   1.000
_cell.length_c   1.000
_cell.angle_alpha   90.00
_cell.angle_beta   90.00
_cell.angle_gamma   90.00
#
_symmetry.space_group_name_H-M   'P 1'
#
loop_
_entity.id
_entity.type
_entity.pdbx_description
1 polymer ?
#
loop_
_entity_poly.entity_id
_entity_poly.type
_entity_poly.pdbx_seq_one_letter_code
_entity_poly.pdbx_strand_id
1 'polypeptide(L)'
;MLKRLALLAAALLLTFSTTAHANDLEGEIESLDREARTLTVQGIVFHTDDNTDYDDGLSSFDDLEEGQRVEIDFEYDGERHLAKEIELED
;
A
#
# COMPACT_ATOMS: atom_id res chain seq x y z
N MET A 1 3.79 -51.18 -34.11
CA MET A 1 2.69 -51.25 -33.12
C MET A 1 3.28 -51.54 -31.75
N LEU A 2 3.17 -50.64 -30.78
CA LEU A 2 2.80 -50.95 -29.39
C LEU A 2 2.47 -49.63 -28.65
N LYS A 3 1.42 -49.70 -27.83
CA LYS A 3 0.62 -48.59 -27.29
C LYS A 3 1.11 -48.16 -25.90
N ARG A 4 1.10 -46.84 -25.66
CA ARG A 4 0.71 -46.08 -24.45
C ARG A 4 1.11 -46.60 -23.05
N LEU A 5 1.72 -45.71 -22.26
CA LEU A 5 1.23 -45.45 -20.90
C LEU A 5 1.59 -44.01 -20.48
N ALA A 6 0.58 -43.17 -20.31
CA ALA A 6 0.70 -41.85 -19.70
C ALA A 6 0.30 -41.99 -18.23
N LEU A 7 1.17 -41.59 -17.31
CA LEU A 7 0.84 -41.44 -15.89
C LEU A 7 0.64 -39.95 -15.62
N LEU A 8 -0.62 -39.57 -15.38
CA LEU A 8 -1.01 -38.29 -14.83
C LEU A 8 -0.61 -38.25 -13.35
N ALA A 9 0.29 -37.35 -12.98
CA ALA A 9 0.48 -36.95 -11.58
C ALA A 9 -0.23 -35.60 -11.38
N ALA A 10 -1.41 -35.63 -10.75
CA ALA A 10 -2.08 -34.41 -10.32
C ALA A 10 -1.40 -33.89 -9.05
N ALA A 11 -0.57 -32.86 -9.17
CA ALA A 11 -0.02 -32.14 -8.04
C ALA A 11 -1.05 -31.11 -7.55
N LEU A 12 -1.63 -31.35 -6.38
CA LEU A 12 -2.53 -30.40 -5.70
C LEU A 12 -1.66 -29.37 -4.97
N LEU A 13 -1.47 -28.20 -5.58
CA LEU A 13 -0.80 -27.06 -4.94
C LEU A 13 -1.75 -26.42 -3.92
N LEU A 14 -1.48 -26.61 -2.63
CA LEU A 14 -2.07 -25.82 -1.56
C LEU A 14 -1.37 -24.45 -1.54
N THR A 15 -2.01 -23.43 -2.10
CA THR A 15 -1.56 -22.05 -1.94
C THR A 15 -1.95 -21.57 -0.55
N PHE A 16 -0.97 -21.40 0.33
CA PHE A 16 -1.16 -20.58 1.53
C PHE A 16 -1.20 -19.13 1.08
N SER A 17 -2.38 -18.52 1.12
CA SER A 17 -2.48 -17.05 1.03
C SER A 17 -1.93 -16.51 2.34
N THR A 18 -0.74 -15.92 2.31
CA THR A 18 -0.31 -15.01 3.37
C THR A 18 -1.23 -13.81 3.28
N THR A 19 -2.13 -13.63 4.25
CA THR A 19 -2.83 -12.36 4.40
C THR A 19 -1.78 -11.32 4.76
N ALA A 20 -1.39 -10.48 3.79
CA ALA A 20 -0.66 -9.28 4.07
C ALA A 20 -1.62 -8.36 4.84
N HIS A 21 -1.35 -8.15 6.12
CA HIS A 21 -1.94 -7.03 6.83
C HIS A 21 -1.13 -5.80 6.40
N ALA A 22 -1.80 -4.76 5.91
CA ALA A 22 -1.16 -3.47 5.71
C ALA A 22 -0.64 -2.97 7.06
N ASN A 23 0.49 -2.27 7.06
CA ASN A 23 0.94 -1.59 8.27
C ASN A 23 0.23 -0.24 8.30
N ASP A 24 -0.30 0.16 9.45
CA ASP A 24 -0.95 1.45 9.66
C ASP A 24 -0.03 2.41 10.43
N LEU A 25 -0.21 3.71 10.18
CA LEU A 25 0.38 4.77 11.00
C LEU A 25 -0.50 6.01 10.99
N GLU A 26 -0.89 6.44 12.18
CA GLU A 26 -1.57 7.72 12.37
C GLU A 26 -0.60 8.85 12.74
N GLY A 27 -0.85 10.07 12.27
CA GLY A 27 -0.11 11.25 12.70
C GLY A 27 -0.43 12.52 11.93
N GLU A 28 0.19 13.63 12.33
CA GLU A 28 0.09 14.90 11.62
C GLU A 28 1.05 14.94 10.42
N ILE A 29 0.59 15.47 9.29
CA ILE A 29 1.42 15.73 8.11
C ILE A 29 2.42 16.84 8.44
N GLU A 30 3.70 16.47 8.49
CA GLU A 30 4.82 17.37 8.80
C GLU A 30 5.29 18.13 7.56
N SER A 31 5.23 17.51 6.38
CA SER A 31 5.61 18.14 5.11
C SER A 31 5.06 17.40 3.88
N LEU A 32 4.91 18.14 2.78
CA LEU A 32 4.47 17.62 1.48
C LEU A 32 5.45 18.01 0.36
N ASP A 33 5.80 17.05 -0.50
CA ASP A 33 6.43 17.30 -1.79
C ASP A 33 5.46 16.87 -2.91
N ARG A 34 4.90 17.88 -3.59
CA ARG A 34 3.93 17.68 -4.68
C ARG A 34 4.57 17.12 -5.94
N GLU A 35 5.83 17.43 -6.21
CA GLU A 35 6.53 16.94 -7.40
C GLU A 35 6.90 15.47 -7.22
N ALA A 36 7.43 15.12 -6.05
CA ALA A 36 7.79 13.75 -5.71
C ALA A 36 6.60 12.87 -5.28
N ARG A 37 5.43 13.47 -5.02
CA ARG A 37 4.24 12.84 -4.44
C ARG A 37 4.56 12.09 -3.14
N THR A 38 5.21 12.80 -2.22
CA THR A 38 5.57 12.27 -0.91
C THR A 38 5.06 13.14 0.23
N LEU A 39 4.63 12.50 1.30
CA LEU A 39 4.29 13.15 2.57
C LEU A 39 5.19 12.62 3.69
N THR A 40 5.47 13.47 4.68
CA THR A 40 6.20 13.05 5.89
C THR A 40 5.27 13.06 7.09
N VAL A 41 5.22 11.96 7.83
CA VAL A 41 4.46 11.82 9.08
C VAL A 41 5.34 11.11 10.10
N GLN A 42 5.49 11.69 11.30
CA GLN A 42 6.39 11.20 12.34
C GLN A 42 7.84 10.95 11.84
N GLY A 43 8.35 11.82 10.96
CA GLY A 43 9.67 11.68 10.33
C GLY A 43 9.81 10.56 9.30
N ILE A 44 8.75 9.83 8.95
CA ILE A 44 8.75 8.80 7.91
C ILE A 44 8.24 9.41 6.60
N VAL A 45 9.02 9.22 5.52
CA VAL A 45 8.61 9.61 4.17
C VAL A 45 7.78 8.49 3.55
N PHE A 46 6.54 8.81 3.21
CA PHE A 46 5.62 7.96 2.48
C PHE A 46 5.53 8.42 1.03
N HIS A 47 5.59 7.48 0.11
CA HIS A 47 5.37 7.70 -1.31
C HIS A 47 3.93 7.33 -1.67
N THR A 48 3.30 8.12 -2.53
CA THR A 48 2.02 7.77 -3.14
C THR A 48 2.18 7.49 -4.62
N ASP A 49 1.30 6.66 -5.17
CA ASP A 49 1.20 6.44 -6.60
C ASP A 49 -0.26 6.50 -7.07
N ASP A 50 -0.51 6.12 -8.32
CA ASP A 50 -1.86 6.15 -8.90
C ASP A 50 -2.79 5.06 -8.34
N ASN A 51 -2.29 4.16 -7.49
CA ASN A 51 -3.07 3.13 -6.78
C ASN A 51 -3.23 3.43 -5.29
N THR A 52 -2.72 4.56 -4.78
CA THR A 52 -3.03 5.00 -3.41
C THR A 52 -4.50 5.41 -3.36
N ASP A 53 -5.28 4.81 -2.46
CA ASP A 53 -6.66 5.19 -2.19
C ASP A 53 -6.70 6.39 -1.24
N TYR A 54 -7.71 7.24 -1.40
CA TYR A 54 -7.91 8.44 -0.61
C TYR A 54 -9.37 8.48 -0.18
N ASP A 55 -9.65 8.52 1.13
CA ASP A 55 -11.01 8.53 1.66
C ASP A 55 -11.22 9.67 2.68
N ASP A 56 -12.40 9.71 3.30
CA ASP A 56 -12.81 10.66 4.33
C ASP A 56 -12.71 12.13 3.92
N GLY A 57 -13.08 12.39 2.66
CA GLY A 57 -13.12 13.72 2.08
C GLY A 57 -11.87 14.09 1.28
N LEU A 58 -10.88 13.18 1.22
CA LEU A 58 -9.81 13.23 0.25
C LEU A 58 -10.25 12.57 -1.06
N SER A 59 -9.68 13.01 -2.18
CA SER A 59 -9.89 12.38 -3.50
C SER A 59 -8.59 12.19 -4.25
N SER A 60 -7.51 12.82 -3.80
CA SER A 60 -6.20 12.80 -4.41
C SER A 60 -5.13 13.32 -3.46
N PHE A 61 -3.86 13.15 -3.86
CA PHE A 61 -2.72 13.71 -3.14
C PHE A 61 -2.84 15.23 -2.94
N ASP A 62 -3.43 15.95 -3.90
CA ASP A 62 -3.51 17.41 -3.90
C ASP A 62 -4.45 17.95 -2.80
N ASP A 63 -5.31 17.12 -2.24
CA ASP A 63 -6.23 17.48 -1.15
C ASP A 63 -5.55 17.48 0.24
N LEU A 64 -4.36 16.88 0.34
CA LEU A 64 -3.59 16.82 1.58
C LEU A 64 -3.01 18.18 1.96
N GLU A 65 -2.92 18.52 3.24
CA GLU A 65 -2.32 19.77 3.72
C GLU A 65 -1.43 19.50 4.94
N GLU A 66 -0.34 20.25 5.09
CA GLU A 66 0.50 20.19 6.30
C GLU A 66 -0.34 20.52 7.54
N GLY A 67 -0.19 19.73 8.60
CA GLY A 67 -0.95 19.84 9.84
C GLY A 67 -2.28 19.05 9.88
N GLN A 68 -2.71 18.44 8.77
CA GLN A 68 -3.82 17.47 8.82
C GLN A 68 -3.37 16.22 9.60
N ARG A 69 -4.27 15.68 10.42
CA ARG A 69 -4.09 14.36 11.02
C ARG A 69 -4.63 13.32 10.05
N VAL A 70 -3.83 12.28 9.78
CA VAL A 70 -4.17 11.22 8.84
C VAL A 70 -3.85 9.85 9.43
N GLU A 71 -4.57 8.84 8.99
CA GLU A 71 -4.17 7.43 9.05
C GLU A 71 -3.58 7.02 7.69
N ILE A 72 -2.45 6.32 7.69
CA ILE A 72 -1.77 5.85 6.48
C ILE A 72 -1.57 4.35 6.57
N ASP A 73 -2.24 3.62 5.68
CA ASP A 73 -1.94 2.21 5.42
C ASP A 73 -0.82 2.11 4.39
N PHE A 74 0.23 1.34 4.67
CA PHE A 74 1.41 1.26 3.83
C PHE A 74 2.08 -0.13 3.79
N GLU A 75 2.82 -0.33 2.70
CA GLU A 75 3.76 -1.43 2.54
C GLU A 75 5.20 -0.89 2.42
N TYR A 76 6.16 -1.63 2.97
CA TYR A 76 7.57 -1.39 2.69
C TYR A 76 8.03 -2.32 1.55
N ASP A 77 8.39 -1.75 0.40
CA ASP A 77 8.78 -2.53 -0.79
C ASP A 77 10.26 -3.01 -0.77
N GLY A 78 10.97 -2.73 0.32
CA GLY A 78 12.42 -2.96 0.45
C GLY A 78 13.25 -1.68 0.33
N GLU A 79 12.67 -0.61 -0.24
CA GLU A 79 13.32 0.68 -0.45
C GLU A 79 12.50 1.85 0.10
N ARG A 80 11.17 1.79 -0.02
CA ARG A 80 10.24 2.90 0.27
C ARG A 80 9.02 2.43 1.05
N HIS A 81 8.45 3.34 1.84
CA HIS A 81 7.11 3.18 2.38
C HIS A 81 6.11 3.67 1.32
N LEU A 82 5.36 2.74 0.74
CA LEU A 82 4.35 3.02 -0.27
C LEU A 82 2.97 3.02 0.38
N ALA A 83 2.33 4.19 0.41
CA ALA A 83 0.98 4.35 0.92
C ALA A 83 -0.02 3.63 -0.01
N LYS A 84 -0.87 2.82 0.59
CA LYS A 84 -1.98 2.10 -0.03
C LYS A 84 -3.29 2.83 0.14
N GLU A 85 -3.48 3.45 1.29
CA GLU A 85 -4.66 4.23 1.63
C GLU A 85 -4.26 5.36 2.57
N ILE A 86 -4.91 6.52 2.43
CA ILE A 86 -4.75 7.69 3.29
C ILE A 86 -6.14 8.23 3.62
N GLU A 87 -6.45 8.30 4.91
CA GLU A 87 -7.73 8.78 5.44
C GLU A 87 -7.50 10.01 6.34
N LEU A 88 -8.44 10.95 6.35
CA LEU A 88 -8.43 12.05 7.33
C LEU A 88 -8.94 11.55 8.68
N GLU A 89 -8.25 11.94 9.75
CA GLU A 89 -8.61 11.59 11.12
C GLU A 89 -9.22 12.80 11.84
N ASP A 90 -10.42 12.62 12.43
CA ASP A 90 -11.27 13.65 13.04
C ASP A 90 -10.88 14.07 14.49
#